data_AF-A0A2M8NCB4-F1
#
_entry.id   AF-A0A2M8NCB4-F1
#
_cell.length_a   1.000
_cell.length_b   1.000
_cell.length_c   1.000
_cell.angle_alpha   90.00
_cell.angle_beta   90.00
_cell.angle_gamma   90.00
#
_symmetry.space_group_name_H-M   'P 1'
#
loop_
_entity.id
_entity.type
_entity.pdbx_description
1 polymer ?
#
loop_
_entity_poly.entity_id
_entity_poly.type
_entity_poly.pdbx_seq_one_letter_code
_entity_poly.pdbx_strand_id
1 'polypeptide(L)'
;DEQKAVIPRITPQNIEQYQSILGSSEGTDVTGGMLTKVTDMLELVKLKPELTIQIMDGRVPGLLHETLVNHTHTGTLITAQ
;
A
#
# COMPACT_ATOMS: atom_id res chain seq x y z
N ASP A 1 0.93 -9.31 -6.13
CA ASP A 1 0.26 -9.72 -7.37
C ASP A 1 -0.28 -11.15 -7.18
N GLU A 2 -0.79 -11.77 -8.24
CA GLU A 2 -1.29 -13.15 -8.22
C GLU A 2 -0.20 -14.18 -7.84
N GLN A 3 1.09 -13.80 -7.93
CA GLN A 3 2.23 -14.63 -7.54
C GLN A 3 2.74 -14.34 -6.11
N LYS A 4 1.96 -13.63 -5.27
CA LYS A 4 2.35 -13.17 -3.92
C LYS A 4 3.54 -12.19 -3.90
N ALA A 5 3.92 -11.60 -5.03
CA ALA A 5 4.93 -10.55 -5.05
C ALA A 5 4.35 -9.23 -4.53
N VAL A 6 5.22 -8.39 -3.95
CA VAL A 6 4.85 -7.05 -3.47
C VAL A 6 4.44 -6.18 -4.66
N ILE A 7 3.30 -5.52 -4.56
CA ILE A 7 2.88 -4.51 -5.56
C ILE A 7 3.70 -3.24 -5.28
N PRO A 8 4.57 -2.78 -6.20
CA PRO A 8 5.48 -1.68 -5.89
C PRO A 8 4.75 -0.32 -5.78
N ARG A 9 3.70 -0.11 -6.56
CA ARG A 9 2.95 1.15 -6.58
C ARG A 9 1.48 0.97 -6.94
N ILE A 10 0.62 1.63 -6.18
CA ILE A 10 -0.82 1.72 -6.42
C ILE A 10 -1.20 3.19 -6.58
N THR A 11 -2.08 3.46 -7.54
CA THR A 11 -2.60 4.78 -7.86
C THR A 11 -4.11 4.69 -8.10
N PRO A 12 -4.84 5.82 -8.08
CA PRO A 12 -6.26 5.80 -8.41
C PRO A 12 -6.58 5.18 -9.77
N GLN A 13 -5.64 5.22 -10.71
CA GLN A 13 -5.81 4.75 -12.08
C GLN A 13 -5.54 3.24 -12.24
N ASN A 14 -4.81 2.61 -11.30
CA ASN A 14 -4.43 1.21 -11.42
C ASN A 14 -5.06 0.28 -10.38
N ILE A 15 -5.77 0.81 -9.37
CA ILE A 15 -6.34 0.02 -8.27
C ILE A 15 -7.27 -1.11 -8.74
N GLU A 16 -8.02 -0.88 -9.81
CA GLU A 16 -8.94 -1.89 -10.38
C GLU A 16 -8.21 -3.18 -10.77
N GLN A 17 -6.92 -3.10 -11.12
CA GLN A 17 -6.09 -4.26 -11.47
C GLN A 17 -5.78 -5.15 -10.27
N TYR A 18 -5.95 -4.64 -9.04
CA TYR A 18 -5.52 -5.30 -7.81
C TYR A 18 -6.65 -5.61 -6.84
N GLN A 19 -7.89 -5.17 -7.09
CA GLN A 19 -9.03 -5.36 -6.16
C GLN A 19 -9.22 -6.83 -5.75
N SER A 20 -9.16 -7.76 -6.71
CA SER A 20 -9.32 -9.19 -6.50
C SER A 20 -8.24 -9.79 -5.57
N ILE A 21 -7.04 -9.23 -5.62
CA ILE A 21 -5.87 -9.72 -4.84
C ILE A 21 -5.85 -9.06 -3.46
N LEU A 22 -6.19 -7.77 -3.37
CA LEU A 22 -6.24 -7.03 -2.10
C LEU A 22 -7.39 -7.50 -1.20
N GLY A 23 -8.48 -8.01 -1.79
CA GLY A 23 -9.60 -8.62 -1.06
C GLY A 23 -9.36 -10.05 -0.58
N SER A 24 -8.28 -10.72 -1.01
CA SER A 24 -8.00 -12.13 -0.70
C SER A 24 -6.82 -12.34 0.26
N SER A 25 -6.30 -11.30 0.91
CA SER A 25 -5.14 -11.43 1.80
C SER A 25 -5.41 -12.44 2.93
N GLU A 26 -4.63 -13.52 3.00
CA GLU A 26 -4.80 -14.74 3.83
C GLU A 26 -4.78 -14.55 5.37
N GLY A 27 -4.95 -13.34 5.90
CA GLY A 27 -5.19 -13.12 7.33
C GLY A 27 -6.70 -13.07 7.60
N THR A 28 -7.19 -13.71 8.66
CA THR A 28 -8.60 -13.65 9.06
C THR A 28 -8.99 -12.19 9.33
N ASP A 29 -9.63 -11.55 8.36
CA ASP A 29 -9.88 -10.11 8.36
C ASP A 29 -11.13 -9.77 9.18
N VAL A 30 -10.90 -9.30 10.41
CA VAL A 30 -11.95 -8.85 11.33
C VAL A 30 -11.95 -7.33 11.53
N THR A 31 -11.23 -6.56 10.69
CA THR A 31 -11.02 -5.10 10.90
C THR A 31 -11.18 -4.21 9.66
N GLY A 32 -11.33 -4.76 8.46
CA GLY A 32 -11.14 -3.99 7.23
C GLY A 32 -9.67 -4.06 6.81
N GLY A 33 -9.37 -5.06 5.98
CA GLY A 33 -8.04 -5.59 5.70
C GLY A 33 -7.16 -4.71 4.83
N MET A 34 -6.55 -5.30 3.80
CA MET A 34 -5.64 -4.58 2.91
C MET A 34 -6.40 -3.69 1.91
N LEU A 35 -7.55 -4.17 1.39
CA LEU A 35 -8.38 -3.41 0.47
C LEU A 35 -8.88 -2.08 1.07
N THR A 36 -9.39 -2.11 2.31
CA THR A 36 -9.86 -0.89 3.00
C THR A 36 -8.72 0.11 3.16
N LYS A 37 -7.56 -0.33 3.68
CA LYS A 37 -6.37 0.51 3.85
C LYS A 37 -5.97 1.20 2.54
N VAL A 38 -5.87 0.42 1.45
CA VAL A 38 -5.50 0.97 0.15
C VAL A 38 -6.56 1.95 -0.36
N THR A 39 -7.85 1.65 -0.19
CA THR A 39 -8.94 2.54 -0.63
C THR A 39 -8.92 3.87 0.12
N ASP A 40 -8.81 3.85 1.45
CA ASP A 40 -8.72 5.06 2.27
C ASP A 40 -7.49 5.91 1.91
N MET A 41 -6.34 5.26 1.70
CA MET A 41 -5.11 5.94 1.25
C MET A 41 -5.25 6.56 -0.14
N LEU A 42 -5.97 5.89 -1.04
CA LEU A 42 -6.27 6.42 -2.37
C LEU A 42 -7.17 7.66 -2.30
N GLU A 43 -8.12 7.71 -1.38
CA GLU A 43 -8.92 8.92 -1.13
C GLU A 43 -8.05 10.07 -0.62
N LEU A 44 -7.12 9.80 0.29
CA LEU A 44 -6.20 10.82 0.81
C LEU A 44 -5.31 11.42 -0.28
N VAL A 45 -4.70 10.60 -1.14
CA VAL A 45 -3.83 11.11 -2.23
C VAL A 45 -4.62 11.79 -3.33
N LYS A 46 -5.91 11.45 -3.54
CA LYS A 46 -6.81 12.23 -4.42
C LYS A 46 -7.05 13.63 -3.88
N LEU A 47 -7.20 13.77 -2.56
CA LEU A 47 -7.43 15.06 -1.90
C LEU A 47 -6.15 15.90 -1.79
N LYS A 48 -4.99 15.24 -1.67
CA LYS A 48 -3.67 15.88 -1.56
C LYS A 48 -2.68 15.21 -2.52
N PRO A 49 -2.58 15.68 -3.78
CA PRO A 49 -1.76 15.02 -4.80
C PRO A 49 -0.26 14.93 -4.48
N GLU A 50 0.25 15.83 -3.62
CA GLU A 50 1.63 15.82 -3.13
C GLU A 50 1.88 14.78 -2.01
N LEU A 51 0.82 14.20 -1.44
CA LEU A 51 0.93 13.18 -0.40
C LEU A 51 1.44 11.87 -1.00
N THR A 52 2.46 11.32 -0.35
CA THR A 52 2.99 9.99 -0.64
C THR A 52 2.79 9.11 0.58
N ILE A 53 2.26 7.91 0.39
CA ILE A 53 1.99 6.97 1.48
C ILE A 53 2.71 5.64 1.20
N GLN A 54 3.37 5.07 2.20
CA GLN A 54 4.09 3.80 2.06
C GLN A 54 3.50 2.75 3.00
N ILE A 55 3.04 1.63 2.44
CA ILE A 55 2.69 0.41 3.18
C ILE A 55 3.95 -0.47 3.26
N MET A 56 4.30 -0.93 4.46
CA MET A 56 5.49 -1.74 4.73
C MET A 56 5.24 -2.79 5.82
N ASP A 57 6.10 -3.81 5.92
CA ASP A 57 6.02 -4.80 7.00
C ASP A 57 6.65 -4.27 8.30
N GLY A 58 5.81 -3.96 9.27
CA GLY A 58 6.23 -3.44 10.58
C GLY A 58 7.02 -4.41 11.46
N ARG A 59 7.17 -5.69 11.05
CA ARG A 59 7.95 -6.70 11.77
C ARG A 59 9.42 -6.72 11.35
N VAL A 60 9.77 -6.07 10.24
CA VAL A 60 11.15 -6.01 9.75
C VAL A 60 11.91 -4.94 10.54
N PRO A 61 12.90 -5.32 11.38
CA PRO A 61 13.64 -4.35 12.18
C PRO A 61 14.37 -3.33 11.29
N GLY A 62 14.34 -2.06 11.68
CA GLY A 62 14.99 -0.98 10.95
C GLY A 62 14.23 -0.45 9.72
N LEU A 63 13.23 -1.17 9.20
CA LEU A 63 12.56 -0.79 7.95
C LEU A 63 11.86 0.58 8.02
N LEU A 64 11.29 0.92 9.17
CA LEU A 64 10.68 2.24 9.39
C LEU A 64 11.71 3.37 9.28
N HIS A 65 12.88 3.19 9.91
CA HIS A 65 13.96 4.17 9.84
C HIS A 65 14.48 4.31 8.39
N GLU A 66 14.73 3.19 7.72
CA GLU A 66 15.17 3.18 6.32
C GLU A 66 14.19 3.87 5.39
N THR A 67 12.89 3.67 5.60
CA THR A 67 11.86 4.30 4.78
C THR A 67 11.79 5.80 5.01
N LEU A 68 11.82 6.25 6.27
CA LEU A 68 11.61 7.66 6.62
C LEU A 68 12.86 8.52 6.48
N VAL A 69 14.05 7.98 6.77
CA VAL A 69 15.31 8.73 6.79
C VAL A 69 16.09 8.53 5.50
N ASN A 70 16.23 7.27 5.07
CA ASN A 70 17.02 6.92 3.88
C ASN A 70 16.18 6.89 2.60
N HIS A 71 14.88 7.21 2.69
CA HIS A 71 13.94 7.28 1.56
C HIS A 71 13.90 5.96 0.76
N THR A 72 14.11 4.83 1.44
CA THR A 72 14.05 3.52 0.80
C THR A 72 12.60 3.11 0.58
N HIS A 73 12.19 2.91 -0.68
CA HIS A 73 10.84 2.45 -1.02
C HIS A 73 10.76 0.93 -0.95
N THR A 74 10.22 0.40 0.16
CA THR A 74 9.97 -1.04 0.35
C THR A 74 8.50 -1.29 0.69
N GLY A 75 7.90 -2.29 0.06
CA GLY A 75 6.46 -2.55 0.18
C GLY A 75 5.70 -1.86 -0.95
N THR A 76 4.54 -1.28 -0.65
CA THR A 76 3.65 -0.67 -1.63
C THR A 76 3.57 0.85 -1.44
N LEU A 77 3.94 1.59 -2.47
CA LEU A 77 3.79 3.05 -2.53
C LEU A 77 2.39 3.42 -3.04
N ILE A 78 1.74 4.39 -2.41
CA ILE A 78 0.46 4.96 -2.85
C ILE A 78 0.64 6.44 -3.15
N THR A 79 0.33 6.82 -4.39
CA THR A 79 0.47 8.19 -4.93
C THR A 79 -0.70 8.54 -5.84
N ALA A 80 -0.92 9.83 -6.09
CA ALA A 80 -2.02 10.32 -6.92
C ALA A 80 -1.86 10.04 -8.43
N GLN A 81 -0.62 9.88 -8.87
CA GLN A 81 -0.23 9.48 -10.22
C GLN A 81 0.78 8.37 -10.13
#